data_AF-A0A7T8GTN6-F1
#
_entry.id   AF-A0A7T8GTN6-F1
#
_cell.length_a   1.000
_cell.length_b   1.000
_cell.length_c   1.000
_cell.angle_alpha   90.00
_cell.angle_beta   90.00
_cell.angle_gamma   90.00
#
_symmetry.space_group_name_H-M   'P 1'
#
loop_
_entity.id
_entity.type
_entity.pdbx_description
1 polymer ?
#
loop_
_entity_poly.entity_id
_entity_poly.type
_entity_poly.pdbx_seq_one_letter_code
_entity_poly.pdbx_strand_id
1 'polypeptide(L)'
;MIFGLGLSLLNKIHARNTFDILFEFIPQILFLLCTFVYLIFLIFFKGINYSGANTGTWSEQCAPSLLITFINMMLLKEDSPDPALEALCGGKETYMFPGQREIQRVLLFFGLCMVPIMFFGKPVKVLVQSYVSPLRSDYRSIEEDSPQEEGGGGDEEGGFGDLLIYQAIHTIEFVLGSVSHTASYLRLWALSLAHSQLSEVLWNMVMKNGFGRDFQAAGMLFVVFSFWASATVMILVLMEGLSAFLHTLRLHWVEFMSKFYGGQGSFFLPFSFRCYLEESALTDKEFLKS
;
A
#
# COMPACT_ATOMS: atom_id res chain seq x y z
N MET A 1 -0.59 -0.98 5.07
CA MET A 1 -1.57 0.04 4.63
C MET A 1 -2.50 0.57 5.72
N ILE A 2 -3.21 -0.29 6.49
CA ILE A 2 -4.11 0.16 7.59
C ILE A 2 -3.35 0.98 8.63
N PHE A 3 -2.18 0.50 9.04
CA PHE A 3 -1.32 1.21 10.00
C PHE A 3 -0.95 2.64 9.53
N GLY A 4 -0.60 2.82 8.25
CA GLY A 4 -0.31 4.15 7.69
C GLY A 4 -1.52 5.09 7.70
N LEU A 5 -2.74 4.58 7.48
CA LEU A 5 -3.96 5.36 7.67
C LEU A 5 -4.21 5.69 9.14
N GLY A 6 -3.87 4.77 10.06
CA GLY A 6 -3.89 5.03 11.49
C GLY A 6 -2.98 6.18 11.92
N LEU A 7 -1.80 6.32 11.29
CA LEU A 7 -0.93 7.49 11.52
C LEU A 7 -1.54 8.79 10.99
N SER A 8 -2.27 8.73 9.86
CA SER A 8 -3.03 9.87 9.34
C SER A 8 -4.11 10.35 10.33
N LEU A 9 -4.78 9.41 11.02
CA LEU A 9 -5.71 9.74 12.10
C LEU A 9 -5.01 10.48 13.25
N LEU A 10 -3.84 10.01 13.68
CA LEU A 10 -3.09 10.68 14.74
C LEU A 10 -2.71 12.12 14.36
N ASN A 11 -2.33 12.35 13.10
CA ASN A 11 -2.05 13.69 12.59
C ASN A 11 -3.28 14.60 12.66
N LYS A 12 -4.45 14.10 12.22
CA LYS A 12 -5.72 14.86 12.26
C LYS A 12 -6.22 15.11 13.67
N ILE A 13 -6.00 14.18 14.59
CA ILE A 13 -6.28 14.36 16.03
C ILE A 13 -5.38 15.46 16.60
N HIS A 14 -4.09 15.46 16.26
CA HIS A 14 -3.15 16.49 16.70
C HIS A 14 -3.57 17.88 16.19
N ALA A 15 -3.99 17.98 14.92
CA ALA A 15 -4.49 19.20 14.31
C ALA A 15 -5.91 19.63 14.77
N ARG A 16 -6.57 18.85 15.65
CA ARG A 16 -7.94 19.09 16.18
C ARG A 16 -9.03 19.32 15.13
N ASN A 17 -8.86 18.83 13.90
CA ASN A 17 -9.85 19.02 12.83
C ASN A 17 -10.83 17.84 12.74
N THR A 18 -11.88 17.87 13.55
CA THR A 18 -12.88 16.79 13.67
C THR A 18 -13.66 16.54 12.36
N PHE A 19 -13.83 17.56 11.52
CA PHE A 19 -14.53 17.42 10.24
C PHE A 19 -13.77 16.50 9.27
N ASP A 20 -12.45 16.66 9.15
CA ASP A 20 -11.63 15.83 8.27
C ASP A 20 -11.49 14.39 8.80
N ILE A 21 -11.65 14.19 10.11
CA ILE A 21 -11.73 12.85 10.69
C ILE A 21 -13.01 12.16 10.22
N LEU A 22 -14.16 12.85 10.31
CA LEU A 22 -15.46 12.27 9.98
C LEU A 22 -15.67 12.03 8.49
N PHE A 23 -15.26 12.97 7.63
CA PHE A 23 -15.57 12.93 6.20
C PHE A 23 -14.43 12.42 5.31
N GLU A 24 -13.21 12.28 5.83
CA GLU A 24 -12.07 11.77 5.06
C GLU A 24 -11.55 10.46 5.67
N PHE A 25 -11.20 10.43 6.95
CA PHE A 25 -10.64 9.22 7.57
C PHE A 25 -11.65 8.07 7.68
N ILE A 26 -12.87 8.33 8.17
CA ILE A 26 -13.89 7.28 8.37
C ILE A 26 -14.30 6.60 7.05
N PRO A 27 -14.62 7.33 5.96
CA PRO A 27 -14.91 6.70 4.67
C PRO A 27 -13.73 5.90 4.13
N GLN A 28 -12.50 6.41 4.26
CA GLN A 28 -11.29 5.72 3.77
C GLN A 28 -11.04 4.40 4.51
N ILE A 29 -11.11 4.39 5.85
CA ILE A 29 -10.88 3.17 6.63
C ILE A 29 -12.01 2.16 6.44
N LEU A 30 -13.27 2.62 6.38
CA LEU A 30 -14.42 1.74 6.17
C LEU A 30 -14.35 1.07 4.79
N PHE A 31 -14.07 1.84 3.73
CA PHE A 31 -13.92 1.31 2.38
C PHE A 31 -12.84 0.22 2.31
N LEU A 32 -11.67 0.47 2.92
CA LEU A 32 -10.56 -0.48 2.91
C LEU A 32 -10.86 -1.73 3.76
N LEU A 33 -11.56 -1.57 4.89
CA LEU A 33 -11.99 -2.69 5.73
C LEU A 33 -13.02 -3.55 5.01
N CYS A 34 -14.03 -2.94 4.40
CA CYS A 34 -15.09 -3.65 3.68
C CYS A 34 -14.55 -4.45 2.48
N THR A 35 -13.56 -3.95 1.76
CA THR A 35 -13.04 -4.64 0.56
C THR A 35 -11.89 -5.59 0.88
N PHE A 36 -10.81 -5.08 1.45
CA PHE A 36 -9.55 -5.83 1.59
C PHE A 36 -9.46 -6.68 2.85
N VAL A 37 -10.05 -6.25 3.97
CA VAL A 37 -10.05 -7.10 5.19
C VAL A 37 -10.97 -8.30 4.99
N TYR A 38 -12.06 -8.16 4.24
CA TYR A 38 -12.88 -9.30 3.81
C TYR A 38 -12.11 -10.29 2.93
N LEU A 39 -11.28 -9.80 2.00
CA LEU A 39 -10.40 -10.66 1.20
C LEU A 39 -9.44 -11.46 2.11
N ILE A 40 -8.84 -10.81 3.10
CA ILE A 40 -7.95 -11.45 4.09
C ILE A 40 -8.72 -12.51 4.89
N PHE A 41 -9.94 -12.21 5.31
CA PHE A 41 -10.82 -13.18 5.98
C PHE A 41 -11.07 -14.42 5.12
N LEU A 42 -11.37 -14.25 3.82
CA LEU A 42 -11.55 -15.39 2.91
C LEU A 42 -10.27 -16.23 2.74
N ILE A 43 -9.09 -15.60 2.74
CA ILE A 43 -7.81 -16.33 2.64
C ILE A 43 -7.62 -17.22 3.87
N PHE A 44 -7.83 -16.69 5.06
CA PHE A 44 -7.73 -17.48 6.29
C PHE A 44 -8.81 -18.56 6.36
N PHE A 45 -10.06 -18.24 6.01
CA PHE A 45 -11.14 -19.22 6.00
C PHE A 45 -10.84 -20.37 5.03
N LYS A 46 -10.29 -20.06 3.85
CA LYS A 46 -9.89 -21.07 2.87
C LYS A 46 -8.77 -21.94 3.42
N GLY A 47 -7.75 -21.33 4.03
CA GLY A 47 -6.59 -22.04 4.58
C GLY A 47 -6.91 -22.92 5.80
N ILE A 48 -7.99 -22.64 6.54
CA ILE A 48 -8.39 -23.42 7.72
C ILE A 48 -9.33 -24.57 7.34
N ASN A 49 -10.31 -24.34 6.46
CA ASN A 49 -11.38 -25.32 6.22
C ASN A 49 -11.08 -26.31 5.09
N TYR A 50 -10.32 -25.90 4.06
CA TYR A 50 -9.96 -26.79 2.95
C TYR A 50 -8.58 -27.41 3.21
N SER A 51 -8.57 -28.70 3.53
CA SER A 51 -7.37 -29.48 3.83
C SER A 51 -7.45 -30.86 3.20
N GLY A 52 -6.32 -31.38 2.72
CA GLY A 52 -6.21 -32.71 2.10
C GLY A 52 -6.52 -33.89 3.02
N ALA A 53 -6.66 -33.65 4.33
CA ALA A 53 -7.13 -34.65 5.29
C ALA A 53 -8.66 -34.83 5.29
N ASN A 54 -9.42 -33.88 4.76
CA ASN A 54 -10.88 -33.91 4.75
C ASN A 54 -11.40 -34.64 3.50
N THR A 55 -12.23 -35.66 3.70
CA THR A 55 -12.91 -36.38 2.62
C THR A 55 -14.33 -35.85 2.45
N GLY A 56 -14.73 -35.48 1.23
CA GLY A 56 -16.06 -34.93 0.93
C GLY A 56 -16.05 -33.54 0.29
N THR A 57 -17.09 -32.74 0.56
CA THR A 57 -17.32 -31.41 -0.05
C THR A 57 -16.28 -30.35 0.34
N TRP A 58 -15.56 -30.58 1.44
CA TRP A 58 -14.45 -29.73 1.93
C TRP A 58 -13.06 -30.21 1.48
N SER A 59 -12.98 -31.00 0.39
CA SER A 59 -11.71 -31.45 -0.16
C SER A 59 -10.97 -30.35 -0.94
N GLU A 60 -9.65 -30.47 -1.09
CA GLU A 60 -8.79 -29.50 -1.79
C GLU A 60 -9.21 -29.27 -3.26
N GLN A 61 -9.78 -30.30 -3.89
CA GLN A 61 -10.24 -30.26 -5.29
C GLN A 61 -11.54 -29.46 -5.46
N CYS A 62 -12.30 -29.26 -4.37
CA CYS A 62 -13.57 -28.54 -4.37
C CYS A 62 -13.44 -27.09 -3.90
N ALA A 63 -12.22 -26.59 -3.66
CA ALA A 63 -12.01 -25.25 -3.13
C ALA A 63 -12.18 -24.17 -4.20
N PRO A 64 -13.15 -23.23 -4.06
CA PRO A 64 -13.38 -22.18 -5.04
C PRO A 64 -12.17 -21.23 -5.16
N SER A 65 -12.05 -20.59 -6.33
CA SER A 65 -10.96 -19.66 -6.60
C SER A 65 -11.29 -18.26 -6.04
N LEU A 66 -10.50 -17.86 -5.04
CA LEU A 66 -10.70 -16.63 -4.27
C LEU A 66 -10.64 -15.36 -5.15
N LEU A 67 -9.88 -15.43 -6.26
CA LEU A 67 -9.77 -14.36 -7.25
C LEU A 67 -11.10 -14.15 -8.00
N ILE A 68 -11.73 -15.22 -8.51
CA ILE A 68 -13.01 -15.10 -9.24
C ILE A 68 -14.14 -14.70 -8.29
N THR A 69 -14.16 -15.22 -7.07
CA THR A 69 -15.10 -14.77 -6.03
C THR A 69 -14.96 -13.27 -5.75
N PHE A 70 -13.73 -12.73 -5.74
CA PHE A 70 -13.49 -11.29 -5.59
C PHE A 70 -13.86 -10.49 -6.84
N ILE A 71 -13.64 -11.01 -8.05
CA ILE A 71 -14.09 -10.35 -9.29
C ILE A 71 -15.62 -10.29 -9.34
N ASN A 72 -16.30 -11.40 -9.08
CA ASN A 72 -17.76 -11.48 -9.06
C ASN A 72 -18.36 -10.64 -7.94
N MET A 73 -17.65 -10.45 -6.82
CA MET A 73 -17.97 -9.46 -5.80
C MET A 73 -18.12 -8.07 -6.40
N MET A 74 -17.05 -7.59 -7.04
CA MET A 74 -16.93 -6.21 -7.51
C MET A 74 -17.82 -5.96 -8.73
N LEU A 75 -18.06 -6.99 -9.54
CA LEU A 75 -18.94 -6.93 -10.71
C LEU A 75 -20.43 -7.13 -10.37
N LEU A 76 -20.77 -7.41 -9.10
CA LEU A 76 -22.14 -7.76 -8.66
C LEU A 76 -22.74 -8.97 -9.40
N LYS A 77 -21.92 -9.78 -10.08
CA LYS A 77 -22.36 -10.97 -10.81
C LYS A 77 -22.75 -12.07 -9.83
N GLU A 78 -23.70 -12.91 -10.21
CA GLU A 78 -23.88 -14.20 -9.56
C GLU A 78 -22.69 -15.10 -9.90
N ASP A 79 -22.18 -15.80 -8.89
CA ASP A 79 -21.14 -16.80 -9.07
C ASP A 79 -21.72 -17.93 -9.93
N SER A 80 -21.44 -17.89 -11.23
CA SER A 80 -21.74 -19.00 -12.13
C SER A 80 -20.85 -20.18 -11.72
N PRO A 81 -21.41 -21.37 -11.44
CA PRO A 81 -20.61 -22.53 -11.12
C PRO A 81 -19.66 -22.81 -12.28
N ASP A 82 -18.37 -22.98 -11.98
CA ASP A 82 -17.44 -23.53 -12.95
C ASP A 82 -17.93 -24.93 -13.30
N PRO A 83 -18.27 -25.24 -14.57
CA PRO A 83 -18.87 -26.53 -14.93
C PRO A 83 -17.95 -27.72 -14.60
N ALA A 84 -16.64 -27.49 -14.50
CA ALA A 84 -15.65 -28.46 -14.05
C ALA A 84 -15.75 -28.77 -12.54
N LEU A 85 -16.08 -27.77 -11.71
CA LEU A 85 -16.24 -27.90 -10.26
C LEU A 85 -17.60 -28.53 -9.92
N GLU A 86 -18.65 -28.17 -10.67
CA GLU A 86 -20.00 -28.73 -10.55
C GLU A 86 -20.03 -30.24 -10.82
N ALA A 87 -19.28 -30.70 -11.83
CA ALA A 87 -19.17 -32.12 -12.17
C ALA A 87 -18.36 -32.95 -11.15
N LEU A 88 -17.36 -32.35 -10.49
CA LEU A 88 -16.49 -33.04 -9.52
C LEU A 88 -17.07 -33.06 -8.10
N CYS A 89 -17.79 -32.00 -7.71
CA CYS A 89 -18.18 -31.73 -6.32
C CYS A 89 -19.70 -31.70 -6.10
N GLY A 90 -20.51 -32.06 -7.10
CA GLY A 90 -21.96 -32.24 -6.95
C GLY A 90 -22.79 -30.95 -6.93
N GLY A 91 -22.36 -29.93 -7.68
CA GLY A 91 -23.16 -28.76 -8.05
C GLY A 91 -23.75 -27.88 -6.95
N LYS A 92 -23.30 -28.01 -5.69
CA LYS A 92 -23.97 -27.33 -4.56
C LYS A 92 -23.13 -26.34 -3.75
N GLU A 93 -21.84 -26.19 -4.04
CA GLU A 93 -20.95 -25.40 -3.16
C GLU A 93 -20.09 -24.36 -3.92
N THR A 94 -20.74 -23.50 -4.71
CA THR A 94 -20.11 -22.25 -5.19
C THR A 94 -19.81 -21.25 -4.06
N TYR A 95 -20.47 -21.42 -2.91
CA TYR A 95 -20.32 -20.57 -1.74
C TYR A 95 -19.55 -21.28 -0.63
N MET A 96 -18.52 -20.61 -0.12
CA MET A 96 -17.60 -21.09 0.91
C MET A 96 -18.26 -21.17 2.30
N PHE A 97 -19.33 -20.39 2.51
CA PHE A 97 -20.14 -20.40 3.73
C PHE A 97 -21.61 -20.02 3.42
N PRO A 98 -22.58 -20.47 4.24
CA PRO A 98 -23.98 -20.11 4.05
C PRO A 98 -24.19 -18.61 4.27
N GLY A 99 -24.81 -17.93 3.30
CA GLY A 99 -25.07 -16.48 3.36
C GLY A 99 -23.95 -15.60 2.80
N GLN A 100 -22.93 -16.17 2.16
CA GLN A 100 -21.83 -15.42 1.53
C GLN A 100 -22.30 -14.31 0.60
N ARG A 101 -23.32 -14.58 -0.21
CA ARG A 101 -23.86 -13.61 -1.16
C ARG A 101 -24.41 -12.36 -0.49
N GLU A 102 -25.15 -12.53 0.61
CA GLU A 102 -25.77 -11.41 1.30
C GLU A 102 -24.74 -10.57 2.05
N ILE A 103 -23.78 -11.21 2.75
CA ILE A 103 -22.68 -10.49 3.40
C ILE A 103 -21.89 -9.69 2.37
N GLN A 104 -21.55 -10.31 1.24
CA GLN A 104 -20.77 -9.69 0.18
C GLN A 104 -21.48 -8.50 -0.47
N ARG A 105 -22.80 -8.62 -0.73
CA ARG A 105 -23.62 -7.53 -1.28
C ARG A 105 -23.73 -6.36 -0.31
N VAL A 106 -24.01 -6.63 0.97
CA VAL A 106 -24.11 -5.60 2.01
C VAL A 106 -22.78 -4.87 2.17
N LEU A 107 -21.67 -5.61 2.20
CA LEU A 107 -20.35 -5.06 2.38
C LEU A 107 -19.90 -4.19 1.21
N LEU A 108 -20.19 -4.61 -0.02
CA LEU A 108 -19.94 -3.80 -1.21
C LEU A 108 -20.82 -2.55 -1.25
N PHE A 109 -22.09 -2.66 -0.87
CA PHE A 109 -23.00 -1.52 -0.80
C PHE A 109 -22.46 -0.44 0.15
N PHE A 110 -22.06 -0.81 1.37
CA PHE A 110 -21.42 0.11 2.31
C PHE A 110 -20.13 0.69 1.73
N GLY A 111 -19.27 -0.14 1.13
CA GLY A 111 -18.04 0.33 0.47
C GLY A 111 -18.30 1.35 -0.64
N LEU A 112 -19.27 1.09 -1.51
CA LEU A 112 -19.62 1.98 -2.62
C LEU A 112 -20.25 3.29 -2.13
N CYS A 113 -21.11 3.24 -1.11
CA CYS A 113 -21.72 4.43 -0.53
C CYS A 113 -20.71 5.37 0.13
N MET A 114 -19.57 4.87 0.61
CA MET A 114 -18.52 5.72 1.20
C MET A 114 -17.80 6.59 0.16
N VAL A 115 -17.79 6.21 -1.12
CA VAL A 115 -17.12 6.99 -2.18
C VAL A 115 -17.83 8.34 -2.40
N PRO A 116 -19.16 8.40 -2.61
CA PRO A 116 -19.89 9.67 -2.65
C PRO A 116 -19.78 10.48 -1.35
N ILE A 117 -19.79 9.85 -0.17
CA ILE A 117 -19.69 10.55 1.11
C ILE A 117 -18.36 11.29 1.22
N MET A 118 -17.25 10.66 0.81
CA MET A 118 -15.93 11.29 0.78
C MET A 118 -15.87 12.42 -0.26
N PHE A 119 -16.49 12.23 -1.43
CA PHE A 119 -16.52 13.24 -2.49
C PHE A 119 -17.24 14.53 -2.07
N PHE A 120 -18.39 14.42 -1.40
CA PHE A 120 -19.19 15.58 -1.00
C PHE A 120 -18.78 16.21 0.34
N GLY A 121 -18.00 15.53 1.18
CA GLY A 121 -17.71 15.98 2.55
C GLY A 121 -17.14 17.40 2.67
N LYS A 122 -16.00 17.67 2.01
CA LYS A 122 -15.35 18.99 2.04
C LYS A 122 -16.08 20.10 1.26
N PRO A 123 -16.56 19.89 0.01
CA PRO A 123 -17.26 20.95 -0.73
C PRO A 123 -18.55 21.39 -0.04
N VAL A 124 -19.28 20.48 0.63
CA VAL A 124 -20.49 20.84 1.39
C VAL A 124 -20.17 21.72 2.60
N LYS A 125 -19.06 21.48 3.31
CA LYS A 125 -18.64 22.32 4.45
C LYS A 125 -18.41 23.76 4.01
N VAL A 126 -17.72 23.96 2.89
CA VAL A 126 -17.43 25.30 2.36
C VAL A 126 -18.69 25.99 1.88
N LEU A 127 -19.59 25.30 1.16
CA LEU A 127 -20.87 25.87 0.75
C LEU A 127 -21.74 26.31 1.95
N VAL A 128 -21.82 25.48 3.00
CA VAL A 128 -22.58 25.81 4.21
C VAL A 128 -21.95 27.01 4.94
N GLN A 129 -20.62 27.07 4.99
CA GLN A 129 -19.90 28.18 5.62
C GLN A 129 -20.09 29.49 4.84
N SER A 130 -20.02 29.47 3.51
CA SER A 130 -20.26 30.63 2.65
C SER A 130 -21.72 31.12 2.70
N TYR A 131 -22.69 30.23 2.90
CA TYR A 131 -24.11 30.60 3.06
C TYR A 131 -24.40 31.24 4.43
N VAL A 132 -23.77 30.74 5.51
CA VAL A 132 -24.03 31.20 6.89
C VAL A 132 -23.24 32.47 7.25
N SER A 133 -22.14 32.79 6.56
CA SER A 133 -21.30 33.94 6.89
C SER A 133 -21.08 34.93 5.73
N PRO A 134 -22.12 35.66 5.28
CA PRO A 134 -21.96 36.74 4.30
C PRO A 134 -21.29 38.01 4.87
N LEU A 135 -21.05 38.10 6.20
CA LEU A 135 -20.75 39.36 6.91
C LEU A 135 -19.34 39.47 7.53
N ARG A 136 -18.44 38.50 7.29
CA ARG A 136 -17.08 38.50 7.88
C ARG A 136 -15.98 38.86 6.88
N SER A 137 -16.32 39.17 5.63
CA SER A 137 -15.33 39.50 4.59
C SER A 137 -14.79 40.93 4.66
N ASP A 138 -15.52 41.87 5.30
CA ASP A 138 -15.20 43.31 5.17
C ASP A 138 -14.30 43.86 6.28
N TYR A 139 -14.09 43.13 7.38
CA TYR A 139 -13.36 43.63 8.56
C TYR A 139 -11.92 43.10 8.70
N ARG A 140 -11.46 42.20 7.82
CA ARG A 140 -10.12 41.59 7.93
C ARG A 140 -9.05 42.27 7.06
N SER A 141 -9.40 43.31 6.31
CA SER A 141 -8.48 44.02 5.41
C SER A 141 -7.64 45.12 6.08
N ILE A 142 -7.77 45.36 7.40
CA ILE A 142 -7.13 46.51 8.07
C ILE A 142 -6.02 46.12 9.06
N GLU A 143 -5.94 44.88 9.54
CA GLU A 143 -5.08 44.56 10.69
C GLU A 143 -4.44 43.18 10.55
N GLU A 144 -3.28 43.12 9.89
CA GLU A 144 -2.05 42.39 10.29
C GLU A 144 -1.12 42.19 9.08
N ASP A 145 -0.16 43.12 8.95
CA ASP A 145 1.08 42.98 8.17
C ASP A 145 2.11 42.27 9.06
N SER A 146 2.28 40.95 8.87
CA SER A 146 3.51 40.22 9.22
C SER A 146 3.57 38.88 8.47
N PRO A 147 4.75 38.47 7.94
CA PRO A 147 4.85 37.32 7.06
C PRO A 147 4.91 36.03 7.88
N GLN A 148 3.91 35.16 7.70
CA GLN A 148 3.88 33.81 8.26
C GLN A 148 3.79 32.80 7.11
N GLU A 149 4.87 32.04 6.96
CA GLU A 149 5.14 31.15 5.83
C GLU A 149 4.25 29.89 5.80
N GLU A 150 4.00 29.47 4.56
CA GLU A 150 2.92 28.61 4.09
C GLU A 150 3.09 27.12 4.37
N GLY A 151 1.95 26.49 4.71
CA GLY A 151 1.79 25.05 4.79
C GLY A 151 0.30 24.69 4.81
N GLY A 152 -0.38 24.96 3.68
CA GLY A 152 -1.78 24.59 3.45
C GLY A 152 -2.78 25.72 3.72
N GLY A 153 -2.85 26.69 2.81
CA GLY A 153 -3.84 27.76 2.88
C GLY A 153 -3.52 28.92 1.95
N GLY A 154 -3.46 28.65 0.65
CA GLY A 154 -3.56 29.71 -0.34
C GLY A 154 -5.00 30.22 -0.37
N ASP A 155 -5.27 31.24 0.44
CA ASP A 155 -6.37 32.18 0.22
C ASP A 155 -6.05 33.01 -1.03
N GLU A 156 -6.35 32.46 -2.20
CA GLU A 156 -6.63 33.22 -3.42
C GLU A 156 -7.82 32.55 -4.09
N GLU A 157 -9.02 33.13 -3.93
CA GLU A 157 -10.24 32.95 -4.76
C GLU A 157 -10.37 31.65 -5.59
N GLY A 158 -10.15 30.49 -4.97
CA GLY A 158 -10.45 29.21 -5.59
C GLY A 158 -11.97 29.09 -5.62
N GLY A 159 -12.58 29.31 -6.79
CA GLY A 159 -14.02 29.14 -6.96
C GLY A 159 -14.44 27.76 -6.45
N PHE A 160 -15.69 27.61 -6.02
CA PHE A 160 -16.24 26.31 -5.59
C PHE A 160 -15.88 25.14 -6.55
N GLY A 161 -15.70 25.44 -7.84
CA GLY A 161 -15.20 24.51 -8.85
C GLY A 161 -13.80 23.96 -8.58
N ASP A 162 -12.84 24.76 -8.14
CA ASP A 162 -11.47 24.32 -7.89
C ASP A 162 -11.42 23.36 -6.70
N LEU A 163 -12.13 23.69 -5.61
CA LEU A 163 -12.29 22.79 -4.46
C LEU A 163 -12.93 21.45 -4.86
N LEU A 164 -13.95 21.50 -5.73
CA LEU A 164 -14.60 20.30 -6.24
C LEU A 164 -13.65 19.46 -7.10
N ILE A 165 -12.82 20.09 -7.94
CA ILE A 165 -11.79 19.40 -8.75
C ILE A 165 -10.74 18.75 -7.84
N TYR A 166 -10.18 19.47 -6.87
CA TYR A 166 -9.21 18.91 -5.93
C TYR A 166 -9.79 17.73 -5.13
N GLN A 167 -11.02 17.85 -4.65
CA GLN A 167 -11.68 16.78 -3.92
C GLN A 167 -12.02 15.59 -4.82
N ALA A 168 -12.36 15.82 -6.09
CA ALA A 168 -12.56 14.78 -7.10
C ALA A 168 -11.27 13.98 -7.31
N ILE A 169 -10.15 14.66 -7.54
CA ILE A 169 -8.83 14.06 -7.74
C ILE A 169 -8.46 13.23 -6.52
N HIS A 170 -8.56 13.80 -5.32
CA HIS A 170 -8.26 13.09 -4.07
C HIS A 170 -9.12 11.82 -3.89
N THR A 171 -10.41 11.89 -4.25
CA THR A 171 -11.31 10.73 -4.15
C THR A 171 -10.93 9.63 -5.14
N ILE A 172 -10.66 9.99 -6.39
CA ILE A 172 -10.28 9.04 -7.44
C ILE A 172 -8.91 8.43 -7.14
N GLU A 173 -7.94 9.26 -6.76
CA GLU A 173 -6.59 8.83 -6.38
C GLU A 173 -6.65 7.87 -5.19
N PHE A 174 -7.48 8.15 -4.18
CA PHE A 174 -7.63 7.24 -3.05
C PHE A 174 -8.23 5.89 -3.47
N VAL A 175 -9.33 5.88 -4.23
CA VAL A 175 -10.00 4.62 -4.62
C VAL A 175 -9.10 3.80 -5.54
N LEU A 176 -8.55 4.38 -6.60
CA LEU A 176 -7.65 3.67 -7.53
C LEU A 176 -6.31 3.32 -6.87
N GLY A 177 -5.78 4.22 -6.05
CA GLY A 177 -4.56 4.02 -5.27
C GLY A 177 -4.70 2.90 -4.26
N SER A 178 -5.85 2.74 -3.59
CA SER A 178 -6.06 1.66 -2.63
C SER A 178 -5.95 0.26 -3.27
N VAL A 179 -6.48 0.08 -4.48
CA VAL A 179 -6.38 -1.15 -5.26
C VAL A 179 -4.97 -1.35 -5.79
N SER A 180 -4.40 -0.31 -6.40
CA SER A 180 -3.05 -0.33 -6.97
C SER A 180 -1.97 -0.64 -5.93
N HIS A 181 -2.01 0.05 -4.79
CA HIS A 181 -1.05 -0.18 -3.71
C HIS A 181 -1.20 -1.58 -3.11
N THR A 182 -2.42 -2.10 -2.95
CA THR A 182 -2.62 -3.48 -2.48
C THR A 182 -2.04 -4.50 -3.47
N ALA A 183 -2.25 -4.31 -4.77
CA ALA A 183 -1.67 -5.16 -5.80
C ALA A 183 -0.14 -5.06 -5.86
N SER A 184 0.43 -3.88 -5.61
CA SER A 184 1.88 -3.64 -5.59
C SER A 184 2.61 -4.50 -4.54
N TYR A 185 1.95 -4.88 -3.43
CA TYR A 185 2.52 -5.80 -2.44
C TYR A 185 2.79 -7.22 -2.96
N LEU A 186 2.19 -7.63 -4.09
CA LEU A 186 2.51 -8.89 -4.77
C LEU A 186 4.01 -8.99 -5.12
N ARG A 187 4.68 -7.83 -5.25
CA ARG A 187 6.14 -7.76 -5.43
C ARG A 187 6.93 -8.52 -4.36
N LEU A 188 6.48 -8.48 -3.11
CA LEU A 188 7.16 -9.20 -2.02
C LEU A 188 7.15 -10.71 -2.27
N TRP A 189 6.02 -11.24 -2.75
CA TRP A 189 5.90 -12.63 -3.14
C TRP A 189 6.76 -12.95 -4.37
N ALA A 190 6.69 -12.14 -5.43
CA ALA A 190 7.46 -12.36 -6.66
C ALA A 190 8.98 -12.36 -6.41
N LEU A 191 9.46 -11.44 -5.60
CA LEU A 191 10.87 -11.35 -5.22
C LEU A 191 11.28 -12.55 -4.36
N SER A 192 10.45 -12.97 -3.40
CA SER A 192 10.70 -14.16 -2.59
C SER A 192 10.74 -15.43 -3.44
N LEU A 193 9.87 -15.55 -4.45
CA LEU A 193 9.84 -16.67 -5.38
C LEU A 193 11.12 -16.67 -6.23
N ALA A 194 11.48 -15.54 -6.84
CA ALA A 194 12.69 -15.42 -7.64
C ALA A 194 13.96 -15.81 -6.84
N HIS A 195 14.08 -15.31 -5.60
CA HIS A 195 15.19 -15.65 -4.72
C HIS A 195 15.26 -17.15 -4.42
N SER A 196 14.13 -17.79 -4.11
CA SER A 196 14.07 -19.25 -3.87
C SER A 196 14.49 -20.06 -5.11
N GLN A 197 14.03 -19.64 -6.30
CA GLN A 197 14.32 -20.33 -7.56
C GLN A 197 15.79 -20.16 -7.97
N LEU A 198 16.36 -18.97 -7.82
CA LEU A 198 17.77 -18.73 -8.11
C LEU A 198 18.69 -19.46 -7.12
N SER A 199 18.31 -19.54 -5.84
CA SER A 199 19.03 -20.36 -4.85
C SER A 199 19.00 -21.85 -5.21
N GLU A 200 17.83 -22.38 -5.61
CA GLU A 200 17.68 -23.78 -6.02
C GLU A 200 18.48 -24.10 -7.29
N VAL A 201 18.46 -23.22 -8.30
CA VAL A 201 19.23 -23.41 -9.54
C VAL A 201 20.73 -23.37 -9.27
N LEU A 202 21.19 -22.42 -8.45
CA LEU A 202 22.61 -22.30 -8.08
C LEU A 202 23.09 -23.56 -7.33
N TRP A 203 22.27 -24.10 -6.42
CA TRP A 203 22.55 -25.38 -5.75
C TRP A 203 22.63 -26.55 -6.74
N ASN A 204 21.63 -26.68 -7.62
CA ASN A 204 21.52 -27.79 -8.55
C ASN A 204 22.58 -27.77 -9.67
N MET A 205 23.01 -26.59 -10.14
CA MET A 205 24.03 -26.47 -11.20
C MET A 205 25.46 -26.50 -10.66
N VAL A 206 25.73 -25.94 -9.48
CA VAL A 206 27.11 -25.80 -8.97
C VAL A 206 27.40 -26.85 -7.92
N MET A 207 26.64 -26.89 -6.81
CA MET A 207 26.97 -27.74 -5.67
C MET A 207 26.71 -29.22 -5.96
N LYS A 208 25.60 -29.54 -6.62
CA LYS A 208 25.23 -30.93 -6.92
C LYS A 208 26.23 -31.63 -7.84
N ASN A 209 26.86 -30.91 -8.76
CA ASN A 209 27.89 -31.45 -9.65
C ASN A 209 29.23 -31.71 -8.94
N GLY A 210 29.44 -31.13 -7.75
CA GLY A 210 30.62 -31.37 -6.91
C GLY A 210 30.56 -32.65 -6.08
N PHE A 211 29.40 -33.33 -6.01
CA PHE A 211 29.26 -34.56 -5.23
C PHE A 211 29.74 -35.79 -6.02
N GLY A 212 30.97 -36.23 -5.74
CA GLY A 212 31.55 -37.50 -6.21
C GLY A 212 31.82 -38.48 -5.06
N ARG A 213 31.91 -39.78 -5.37
CA ARG A 213 32.09 -40.86 -4.37
C ARG A 213 33.55 -41.21 -4.08
N ASP A 214 34.50 -40.58 -4.76
CA ASP A 214 35.93 -40.92 -4.70
C ASP A 214 36.73 -40.04 -3.72
N PHE A 215 37.84 -40.55 -3.19
CA PHE A 215 38.70 -39.81 -2.26
C PHE A 215 39.33 -38.54 -2.89
N GLN A 216 39.59 -38.56 -4.20
CA GLN A 216 40.00 -37.35 -4.96
C GLN A 216 38.87 -36.33 -5.12
N ALA A 217 37.61 -36.72 -4.94
CA ALA A 217 36.47 -35.82 -5.00
C ALA A 217 36.44 -34.84 -3.81
N ALA A 218 37.10 -35.14 -2.69
CA ALA A 218 37.17 -34.24 -1.54
C ALA A 218 37.88 -32.91 -1.87
N GLY A 219 38.99 -32.97 -2.63
CA GLY A 219 39.70 -31.77 -3.07
C GLY A 219 38.91 -30.95 -4.10
N MET A 220 38.27 -31.63 -5.04
CA MET A 220 37.38 -30.99 -6.03
C MET A 220 36.17 -30.33 -5.37
N LEU A 221 35.59 -30.96 -4.34
CA LEU A 221 34.46 -30.43 -3.58
C LEU A 221 34.83 -29.12 -2.87
N PHE A 222 36.04 -28.99 -2.32
CA PHE A 222 36.49 -27.75 -1.69
C PHE A 222 36.56 -26.57 -2.68
N VAL A 223 37.04 -26.82 -3.90
CA VAL A 223 37.10 -25.80 -4.96
C VAL A 223 35.70 -25.42 -5.44
N VAL A 224 34.83 -26.41 -5.72
CA VAL A 224 33.44 -26.18 -6.14
C VAL A 224 32.64 -25.47 -5.05
N PHE A 225 32.86 -25.82 -3.78
CA PHE A 225 32.25 -25.14 -2.64
C PHE A 225 32.72 -23.69 -2.51
N SER A 226 34.02 -23.42 -2.71
CA SER A 226 34.55 -22.05 -2.66
C SER A 226 33.94 -21.17 -3.75
N PHE A 227 33.74 -21.72 -4.95
CA PHE A 227 33.05 -21.03 -6.05
C PHE A 227 31.55 -20.84 -5.77
N TRP A 228 30.87 -21.86 -5.27
CA TRP A 228 29.47 -21.78 -4.86
C TRP A 228 29.23 -20.72 -3.78
N ALA A 229 30.11 -20.68 -2.77
CA ALA A 229 30.04 -19.73 -1.67
C ALA A 229 30.26 -18.29 -2.14
N SER A 230 31.25 -18.06 -3.02
CA SER A 230 31.49 -16.71 -3.57
C SER A 230 30.33 -16.24 -4.44
N ALA A 231 29.76 -17.11 -5.28
CA ALA A 231 28.59 -16.81 -6.11
C ALA A 231 27.35 -16.50 -5.27
N THR A 232 27.14 -17.23 -4.18
CA THR A 232 26.04 -16.99 -3.23
C THR A 232 26.17 -15.61 -2.58
N VAL A 233 27.36 -15.25 -2.11
CA VAL A 233 27.58 -13.94 -1.47
C VAL A 233 27.42 -12.79 -2.48
N MET A 234 28.02 -12.92 -3.67
CA MET A 234 28.02 -11.84 -4.65
C MET A 234 26.64 -11.63 -5.30
N ILE A 235 25.98 -12.71 -5.72
CA ILE A 235 24.73 -12.64 -6.49
C ILE A 235 23.53 -12.64 -5.55
N LEU A 236 23.37 -13.68 -4.74
CA LEU A 236 22.15 -13.88 -3.93
C LEU A 236 22.08 -12.93 -2.72
N VAL A 237 23.22 -12.59 -2.10
CA VAL A 237 23.22 -11.71 -0.92
C VAL A 237 23.36 -10.24 -1.32
N LEU A 238 24.39 -9.87 -2.09
CA LEU A 238 24.62 -8.47 -2.44
C LEU A 238 23.66 -7.95 -3.51
N MET A 239 23.67 -8.55 -4.71
CA MET A 239 22.90 -8.00 -5.83
C MET A 239 21.39 -8.12 -5.62
N GLU A 240 20.91 -9.29 -5.22
CA GLU A 240 19.49 -9.49 -4.93
C GLU A 240 19.04 -8.79 -3.64
N GLY A 241 19.89 -8.76 -2.61
CA GLY A 241 19.60 -8.03 -1.37
C GLY A 241 19.44 -6.53 -1.60
N LEU A 242 20.27 -5.93 -2.45
CA LEU A 242 20.12 -4.52 -2.86
C LEU A 242 18.81 -4.30 -3.63
N SER A 243 18.48 -5.19 -4.57
CA SER A 243 17.21 -5.13 -5.32
C SER A 243 16.00 -5.21 -4.37
N ALA A 244 16.04 -6.15 -3.43
CA ALA A 244 15.04 -6.31 -2.39
C ALA A 244 14.89 -5.04 -1.54
N PHE A 245 16.00 -4.46 -1.12
CA PHE A 245 16.03 -3.23 -0.35
C PHE A 245 15.43 -2.04 -1.12
N LEU A 246 15.77 -1.83 -2.39
CA LEU A 246 15.19 -0.75 -3.18
C LEU A 246 13.69 -0.93 -3.41
N HIS A 247 13.25 -2.18 -3.59
CA HIS A 247 11.83 -2.48 -3.67
C HIS A 247 11.10 -2.17 -2.36
N THR A 248 11.64 -2.56 -1.20
CA THR A 248 11.03 -2.24 0.09
C THR A 248 11.05 -0.74 0.37
N LEU A 249 12.11 0.00 0.01
CA LEU A 249 12.17 1.46 0.11
C LEU A 249 11.05 2.10 -0.71
N ARG A 250 10.85 1.67 -1.95
CA ARG A 250 9.73 2.14 -2.78
C ARG A 250 8.39 1.86 -2.13
N LEU A 251 8.20 0.68 -1.54
CA LEU A 251 6.96 0.34 -0.84
C LEU A 251 6.69 1.33 0.31
N HIS A 252 7.72 1.70 1.06
CA HIS A 252 7.59 2.68 2.12
C HIS A 252 7.30 4.08 1.57
N TRP A 253 8.03 4.53 0.55
CA TRP A 253 7.88 5.88 0.01
C TRP A 253 6.52 6.09 -0.68
N VAL A 254 6.12 5.16 -1.54
CA VAL A 254 4.93 5.35 -2.38
C VAL A 254 3.65 4.84 -1.70
N GLU A 255 3.70 3.71 -1.01
CA GLU A 255 2.47 3.06 -0.51
C GLU A 255 2.22 3.30 0.99
N PHE A 256 3.26 3.64 1.77
CA PHE A 256 3.13 3.95 3.19
C PHE A 256 3.08 5.45 3.47
N MET A 257 4.05 6.25 2.96
CA MET A 257 4.13 7.69 3.25
C MET A 257 3.00 8.50 2.62
N SER A 258 2.53 8.14 1.42
CA SER A 258 1.43 8.82 0.72
C SER A 258 0.11 8.94 1.50
N LYS A 259 -0.05 8.18 2.59
CA LYS A 259 -1.27 8.14 3.40
C LYS A 259 -1.34 9.20 4.51
N PHE A 260 -0.19 9.67 4.98
CA PHE A 260 -0.12 10.55 6.15
C PHE A 260 0.88 11.70 5.99
N TYR A 261 1.84 11.58 5.09
CA TYR A 261 2.87 12.57 4.87
C TYR A 261 2.39 13.60 3.85
N GLY A 262 2.15 14.83 4.30
CA GLY A 262 1.68 15.94 3.46
C GLY A 262 2.76 16.60 2.58
N GLY A 263 4.03 16.20 2.73
CA GLY A 263 5.10 16.65 1.82
C GLY A 263 5.61 18.07 2.01
N GLN A 264 5.06 18.84 2.94
CA GLN A 264 5.40 20.25 3.15
C GLN A 264 6.18 20.46 4.44
N GLY A 265 7.26 21.24 4.36
CA GLY A 265 8.08 21.64 5.50
C GLY A 265 9.35 22.33 5.05
N SER A 266 9.81 23.31 5.82
CA SER A 266 11.14 23.88 5.69
C SER A 266 12.13 23.07 6.52
N PHE A 267 13.33 22.83 5.98
CA PHE A 267 14.40 22.21 6.76
C PHE A 267 14.79 23.17 7.90
N PHE A 268 14.69 22.69 9.14
CA PHE A 268 15.16 23.46 10.28
C PHE A 268 16.68 23.56 10.23
N LEU A 269 17.21 24.73 9.85
CA LEU A 269 18.61 25.06 9.99
C LEU A 269 18.81 25.85 11.29
N PRO A 270 19.33 25.24 12.37
CA PRO A 270 19.70 26.00 13.55
C PRO A 270 20.88 26.90 13.24
N PHE A 271 20.87 28.10 13.81
CA PHE A 271 22.05 28.97 13.78
C PHE A 271 23.22 28.28 14.51
N SER A 272 24.23 27.85 13.76
CA SER A 272 25.41 27.16 14.27
C SER A 272 26.69 27.74 13.69
N PHE A 273 27.54 28.31 14.54
CA PHE A 273 28.84 28.88 14.15
C PHE A 273 29.75 27.86 13.43
N ARG A 274 29.62 26.56 13.74
CA ARG A 274 30.39 25.50 13.10
C ARG A 274 30.03 25.35 11.61
N CYS A 275 28.76 25.50 11.26
CA CYS A 275 28.29 25.42 9.87
C CYS A 275 28.88 26.57 9.04
N TYR A 276 28.83 27.80 9.57
CA TYR A 276 29.41 28.97 8.92
C TYR A 276 30.92 28.89 8.74
N LEU A 277 31.66 28.44 9.78
CA LEU A 277 33.12 28.30 9.68
C LEU A 277 33.54 27.24 8.66
N GLU A 278 32.76 26.17 8.52
CA GLU A 278 33.00 25.10 7.54
C GLU A 278 32.69 25.57 6.12
N GLU A 279 31.62 26.35 5.93
CA GLU A 279 31.27 26.99 4.66
C GLU A 279 32.30 28.03 4.21
N SER A 280 32.79 28.87 5.13
CA SER A 280 33.88 29.82 4.84
C SER A 280 35.19 29.09 4.50
N ALA A 281 35.50 28.00 5.21
CA ALA A 281 36.72 27.22 4.96
C ALA A 281 36.68 26.43 3.63
N LEU A 282 35.49 26.02 3.17
CA LEU A 282 35.30 25.43 1.83
C LEU A 282 35.45 26.49 0.74
N THR A 283 34.88 27.67 0.95
CA THR A 283 34.99 28.82 0.03
C THR A 283 36.46 29.23 -0.16
N ASP A 284 37.22 29.36 0.94
CA ASP A 284 38.66 29.69 0.88
C ASP A 284 39.48 28.62 0.13
N LYS A 285 39.13 27.34 0.26
CA LYS A 285 39.80 26.25 -0.47
C LYS A 285 39.51 26.26 -1.96
N GLU A 286 38.32 26.68 -2.38
CA GLU A 286 38.00 26.88 -3.80
C GLU A 286 38.71 28.10 -4.39
N PHE A 287 38.82 29.21 -3.63
CA PHE A 287 39.60 30.38 -4.03
C PHE A 287 41.10 30.08 -4.18
N LEU A 288 41.66 29.20 -3.36
CA LEU A 288 43.07 28.79 -3.45
C LEU A 288 43.38 27.80 -4.57
N LYS A 289 42.35 27.23 -5.21
CA LYS A 289 42.49 26.26 -6.32
C LYS A 289 42.32 26.89 -7.71
N SER A 290 41.86 28.14 -7.78
CA SER A 290 41.74 28.93 -9.02
C SER A 290 42.97 29.82 -9.25
#